data_AF-A0A165W8A4-F1
#
_entry.id   AF-A0A165W8A4-F1
#
_cell.length_a   1.000
_cell.length_b   1.000
_cell.length_c   1.000
_cell.angle_alpha   90.00
_cell.angle_beta   90.00
_cell.angle_gamma   90.00
#
_symmetry.space_group_name_H-M   'P 1'
#
loop_
_entity.id
_entity.type
_entity.pdbx_description
1 polymer ?
#
loop_
_entity_poly.entity_id
_entity_poly.type
_entity_poly.pdbx_seq_one_letter_code
_entity_poly.pdbx_strand_id
1 'polypeptide(L)'
;MSYPWLPLEIHVYILRQLEPSLHSNASVKTLVDCSQTNSLLRSAAILPDIWEPHYRVRYSHSEPQHEAMRREKYGSDFRLMYAERYRLDQEALEHLESMMVQPQRRHTLARRVAHDMSFDVWRILELQTQAPIPRCFLYDDLEDDDPNANVPPHAITRIFWAKAMLGTIARRNAIRTWGRLKRGEEDVSFEEALSGLSAFFCVSPHHITSELDIMGSLCRVYLSKGRWPIDTSVRDEVEDAIMRICEFMRNFGFRAADPGRFHNLFNHFPHCVLNTHKVTLPMSLIWLFVSISRRLGLDAAPVDFPRRVLAHVAVTGSERGILVDVYGSDQRAVLSVEEDIPRMLAASGFDPRQVDMHAIPIDPSPTKPMLLRASRNIGSSFHIMTQDEFDEMAQTDYENASYAALCADLILMNNGRALTHLVDPEWPARLDVGPVLMDSIVPLLSSINGSILETRCKQILSEDEVRAPQYRSTAPRGVKYFCGMFFTHITYGYTACIVGWEPTCMASEEWISRMGVDHLSGGRHQAFYRVITLTGSPRYVAEQNIVPMQPTPPYLARSFFLKHQTMGMYFEDADMVEGRRGRMLLSRELSLKYPEDDEMGARWVEMGRIDYTTEVTSEDIN
;
A
#
# COMPACT_ATOMS: atom_id res chain seq x y z
N MET A 1 33.10 41.53 30.98
CA MET A 1 32.35 40.81 32.03
C MET A 1 31.94 39.46 31.44
N SER A 2 32.57 38.37 31.85
CA SER A 2 32.18 37.02 31.39
C SER A 2 31.06 36.52 32.29
N TYR A 3 29.86 36.32 31.74
CA TYR A 3 28.82 35.54 32.40
C TYR A 3 29.39 34.15 32.76
N PRO A 4 28.96 33.51 33.86
CA PRO A 4 29.43 32.16 34.15
C PRO A 4 28.88 31.24 33.06
N TRP A 5 29.77 30.80 32.17
CA TRP A 5 29.46 29.75 31.20
C TRP A 5 29.09 28.51 32.00
N LEU A 6 27.92 27.94 31.73
CA LEU A 6 27.55 26.66 32.30
C LEU A 6 28.64 25.63 31.94
N PRO A 7 29.00 24.71 32.84
CA PRO A 7 29.92 23.62 32.52
C PRO A 7 29.45 22.82 31.30
N LEU A 8 30.38 22.21 30.58
CA LEU A 8 30.09 21.40 29.38
C LEU A 8 29.04 20.32 29.69
N GLU A 9 29.13 19.71 30.86
CA GLU A 9 28.24 18.65 31.34
C GLU A 9 26.80 19.15 31.46
N ILE A 10 26.59 20.41 31.84
CA ILE A 10 25.26 21.02 31.93
C ILE A 10 24.71 21.30 30.52
N HIS A 11 25.55 21.75 29.59
CA HIS A 11 25.14 21.89 28.19
C HIS A 11 24.75 20.54 27.58
N VAL A 12 25.52 19.49 27.83
CA VAL A 12 25.20 18.12 27.40
C VAL A 12 23.89 17.66 28.01
N TYR A 13 23.67 17.88 29.31
CA TYR A 13 22.42 17.52 29.98
C TYR A 13 21.21 18.24 29.38
N ILE A 14 21.32 19.55 29.11
CA ILE A 14 20.26 20.35 28.47
C ILE A 14 19.96 19.82 27.07
N LEU A 15 20.98 19.59 26.24
CA LEU A 15 20.79 19.10 24.87
C LEU A 15 20.22 17.69 24.83
N ARG A 16 20.51 16.84 25.83
CA ARG A 16 19.87 15.52 26.00
C ARG A 16 18.38 15.58 26.33
N GLN A 17 17.85 16.74 26.77
CA GLN A 17 16.41 16.90 27.00
C GLN A 17 15.64 17.19 25.69
N LEU A 18 16.33 17.41 24.57
CA LEU A 18 15.66 17.62 23.29
C LEU A 18 14.94 16.35 22.85
N GLU A 19 13.63 16.44 22.65
CA GLU A 19 12.82 15.27 22.35
C GLU A 19 13.08 14.74 20.93
N PRO A 20 13.36 13.44 20.76
CA PRO A 20 13.32 12.80 19.45
C PRO A 20 11.93 12.87 18.83
N SER A 21 11.85 13.18 17.54
CA SER A 21 10.58 13.30 16.84
C SER A 21 10.60 12.55 15.52
N LEU A 22 9.49 11.85 15.26
CA LEU A 22 9.21 11.19 13.99
C LEU A 22 8.78 12.19 12.90
N HIS A 23 8.22 13.33 13.29
CA HIS A 23 7.54 14.27 12.40
C HIS A 23 8.23 15.63 12.30
N SER A 24 8.95 16.05 13.34
CA SER A 24 9.58 17.35 13.41
C SER A 24 11.11 17.28 13.36
N ASN A 25 11.72 18.24 12.67
CA ASN A 25 13.16 18.45 12.67
C ASN A 25 13.62 19.47 13.73
N ALA A 26 12.73 19.97 14.60
CA ALA A 26 13.03 21.07 15.52
C ALA A 26 14.22 20.78 16.46
N SER A 27 14.23 19.61 17.11
CA SER A 27 15.31 19.18 18.00
C SER A 27 16.64 19.05 17.27
N VAL A 28 16.62 18.42 16.09
CA VAL A 28 17.82 18.24 15.26
C VAL A 28 18.35 19.57 14.75
N LYS A 29 17.47 20.47 14.32
CA LYS A 29 17.83 21.84 13.94
C LYS A 29 18.51 22.58 15.09
N THR A 30 17.96 22.45 16.30
CA THR A 30 18.55 23.04 17.52
C THR A 30 19.96 22.50 17.77
N LEU A 31 20.18 21.18 17.62
CA LEU A 31 21.52 20.59 17.74
C LEU A 31 22.50 21.14 16.69
N VAL A 32 22.05 21.28 15.45
CA VAL A 32 22.86 21.87 14.36
C VAL A 32 23.21 23.33 14.69
N ASP A 33 22.23 24.14 15.08
CA ASP A 33 22.42 25.55 15.40
C ASP A 33 23.39 25.72 16.59
N CYS A 34 23.23 24.90 17.65
CA CYS A 34 24.18 24.86 18.77
C CYS A 34 25.60 24.49 18.32
N SER A 35 25.74 23.54 17.38
CA SER A 35 27.05 23.14 16.85
C SER A 35 27.78 24.24 16.08
N GLN A 36 27.02 25.22 15.56
CA GLN A 36 27.53 26.35 14.78
C GLN A 36 27.75 27.61 15.63
N THR A 37 27.25 27.65 16.88
CA THR A 37 27.23 28.87 17.70
C THR A 37 28.60 29.23 18.30
N ASN A 38 29.23 28.33 19.07
CA ASN A 38 30.56 28.55 19.68
C ASN A 38 31.23 27.20 20.01
N SER A 39 32.49 27.23 20.45
CA SER A 39 33.26 26.00 20.73
C SER A 39 32.68 25.14 21.84
N LEU A 40 32.18 25.73 22.92
CA LEU A 40 31.61 24.99 24.06
C LEU A 40 30.31 24.27 23.67
N LEU A 41 29.38 24.99 23.04
CA LEU A 41 28.13 24.40 22.52
C LEU A 41 28.40 23.38 21.41
N ARG A 42 29.41 23.61 20.57
CA ARG A 42 29.85 22.62 19.59
C ARG A 42 30.31 21.33 20.25
N SER A 43 31.19 21.43 21.25
CA SER A 43 31.67 20.25 21.98
C SER A 43 30.53 19.46 22.63
N ALA A 44 29.48 20.13 23.11
CA ALA A 44 28.29 19.45 23.62
C ALA A 44 27.44 18.83 22.50
N ALA A 45 27.10 19.62 21.48
CA ALA A 45 26.11 19.25 20.47
C ALA A 45 26.59 18.19 19.48
N ILE A 46 27.89 17.93 19.37
CA ILE A 46 28.42 16.90 18.45
C ILE A 46 28.54 15.51 19.08
N LEU A 47 28.22 15.35 20.38
CA LEU A 47 28.39 14.08 21.08
C LEU A 47 27.43 13.01 20.51
N PRO A 48 27.93 11.83 20.10
CA PRO A 48 27.11 10.86 19.36
C PRO A 48 25.88 10.32 20.11
N ASP A 49 25.99 10.19 21.43
CA ASP A 49 24.91 9.74 22.32
C ASP A 49 23.73 10.71 22.41
N ILE A 50 23.93 11.99 22.08
CA ILE A 50 22.83 12.96 21.92
C ILE A 50 22.08 12.69 20.62
N TRP A 51 22.76 12.26 19.55
CA TRP A 51 22.16 12.03 18.24
C TRP A 51 21.50 10.66 18.10
N GLU A 52 21.97 9.65 18.86
CA GLU A 52 21.46 8.28 18.78
C GLU A 52 19.92 8.18 18.92
N PRO A 53 19.27 8.79 19.92
CA PRO A 53 17.82 8.73 20.05
C PRO A 53 17.09 9.37 18.87
N HIS A 54 17.58 10.52 18.37
CA HIS A 54 17.02 11.18 17.20
C HIS A 54 17.14 10.32 15.94
N TYR A 55 18.28 9.68 15.74
CA TYR A 55 18.52 8.77 14.62
C TYR A 55 17.59 7.56 14.66
N ARG A 56 17.53 6.86 15.81
CA ARG A 56 16.72 5.64 15.96
C ARG A 56 15.23 5.89 15.83
N VAL A 57 14.75 7.02 16.36
CA VAL A 57 13.35 7.41 16.20
C VAL A 57 13.07 7.77 14.75
N ARG A 58 13.84 8.70 14.14
CA ARG A 58 13.57 9.18 12.78
C ARG A 58 13.70 8.08 11.72
N TYR A 59 14.71 7.22 11.83
CA TYR A 59 15.09 6.24 10.82
C TYR A 59 14.84 4.80 11.30
N SER A 60 13.61 4.53 11.73
CA SER A 60 13.14 3.19 12.12
C SER A 60 13.06 2.19 10.95
N HIS A 61 13.01 2.71 9.72
CA HIS A 61 13.02 1.93 8.48
C HIS A 61 14.39 2.04 7.81
N SER A 62 14.96 0.90 7.46
CA SER A 62 16.25 0.86 6.76
C SER A 62 16.45 -0.47 6.08
N GLU A 63 17.14 -0.45 4.94
CA GLU A 63 17.73 -1.66 4.38
C GLU A 63 18.86 -2.15 5.30
N PRO A 64 18.86 -3.42 5.75
CA PRO A 64 19.88 -3.93 6.68
C PRO A 64 21.31 -3.80 6.15
N GLN A 65 21.50 -4.00 4.85
CA GLN A 65 22.79 -3.86 4.19
C GLN A 65 23.28 -2.41 4.19
N HIS A 66 22.39 -1.44 3.94
CA HIS A 66 22.74 -0.02 3.97
C HIS A 66 23.06 0.46 5.39
N GLU A 67 22.29 0.00 6.39
CA GLU A 67 22.56 0.28 7.79
C GLU A 67 23.91 -0.30 8.23
N ALA A 68 24.24 -1.53 7.82
CA ALA A 68 25.53 -2.15 8.12
C ALA A 68 26.70 -1.35 7.50
N MET A 69 26.59 -0.94 6.23
CA MET A 69 27.60 -0.10 5.57
C MET A 69 27.77 1.26 6.26
N ARG A 70 26.65 1.90 6.67
CA ARG A 70 26.70 3.17 7.41
C ARG A 70 27.39 3.01 8.78
N ARG A 71 27.15 1.91 9.49
CA ARG A 71 27.84 1.61 10.75
C ARG A 71 29.31 1.27 10.56
N GLU A 72 29.67 0.56 9.50
CA GLU A 72 31.08 0.30 9.17
C GLU A 72 31.83 1.61 8.88
N LYS A 73 31.18 2.52 8.12
CA LYS A 73 31.76 3.80 7.72
C LYS A 73 31.91 4.80 8.87
N TYR A 74 30.94 4.89 9.77
CA TYR A 74 30.89 5.95 10.80
C TYR A 74 31.02 5.43 12.24
N GLY A 75 31.05 4.11 12.45
CA GLY A 75 31.06 3.51 13.78
C GLY A 75 29.83 3.92 14.59
N SER A 76 30.07 4.54 15.74
CA SER A 76 29.03 5.07 16.63
C SER A 76 28.76 6.57 16.44
N ASP A 77 29.30 7.23 15.41
CA ASP A 77 28.98 8.65 15.13
C ASP A 77 27.58 8.79 14.50
N PHE A 78 26.56 8.74 15.35
CA PHE A 78 25.15 8.88 14.95
C PHE A 78 24.83 10.23 14.31
N ARG A 79 25.63 11.28 14.55
CA ARG A 79 25.46 12.57 13.88
C ARG A 79 25.79 12.46 12.40
N LEU A 80 26.90 11.79 12.06
CA LEU A 80 27.25 11.55 10.66
C LEU A 80 26.29 10.58 9.96
N MET A 81 25.84 9.54 10.67
CA MET A 81 24.81 8.63 10.15
C MET A 81 23.50 9.38 9.87
N TYR A 82 23.05 10.24 10.80
CA TYR A 82 21.88 11.10 10.61
C TYR A 82 22.06 12.02 9.41
N ALA A 83 23.21 12.69 9.30
CA ALA A 83 23.50 13.60 8.20
C ALA A 83 23.49 12.89 6.84
N GLU A 84 23.99 11.65 6.75
CA GLU A 84 23.90 10.86 5.52
C GLU A 84 22.46 10.49 5.17
N ARG A 85 21.67 10.03 6.14
CA ARG A 85 20.25 9.73 5.93
C ARG A 85 19.43 10.96 5.55
N TYR A 86 19.71 12.11 6.15
CA TYR A 86 19.05 13.35 5.80
C TYR A 86 19.33 13.79 4.35
N ARG A 87 20.54 13.53 3.83
CA ARG A 87 20.83 13.78 2.40
C ARG A 87 20.02 12.86 1.49
N LEU A 88 19.89 11.59 1.83
CA LEU A 88 19.01 10.66 1.11
C LEU A 88 17.56 11.11 1.17
N ASP A 89 17.10 11.63 2.31
CA ASP A 89 15.76 12.20 2.42
C ASP A 89 15.55 13.37 1.43
N GLN A 90 16.53 14.27 1.31
CA GLN A 90 16.45 15.39 0.36
C GLN A 90 16.45 14.92 -1.10
N GLU A 91 17.33 13.99 -1.45
CA GLU A 91 17.39 13.43 -2.81
C GLU A 91 16.08 12.72 -3.19
N ALA A 92 15.45 11.99 -2.25
CA ALA A 92 14.16 11.36 -2.47
C ALA A 92 13.04 12.39 -2.69
N LEU A 93 13.07 13.52 -1.99
CA LEU A 93 12.12 14.61 -2.21
C LEU A 93 12.30 15.26 -3.58
N GLU A 94 13.55 15.49 -4.01
CA GLU A 94 13.86 16.02 -5.35
C GLU A 94 13.38 15.05 -6.45
N HIS A 95 13.55 13.75 -6.23
CA HIS A 95 13.04 12.71 -7.13
C HIS A 95 11.51 12.70 -7.15
N LEU A 96 10.85 12.76 -5.99
CA LEU A 96 9.39 12.82 -5.90
C LEU A 96 8.82 14.05 -6.62
N GLU A 97 9.40 15.23 -6.41
CA GLU A 97 9.01 16.45 -7.11
C GLU A 97 9.20 16.28 -8.63
N SER A 98 10.36 15.77 -9.05
CA SER A 98 10.63 15.50 -10.47
C SER A 98 9.64 14.50 -11.09
N MET A 99 9.19 13.47 -10.36
CA MET A 99 8.17 12.53 -10.83
C MET A 99 6.81 13.19 -11.08
N MET A 100 6.48 14.24 -10.33
CA MET A 100 5.24 14.99 -10.47
C MET A 100 5.29 15.94 -11.67
N VAL A 101 6.43 16.64 -11.85
CA VAL A 101 6.55 17.68 -12.89
C VAL A 101 7.09 17.19 -14.23
N GLN A 102 7.78 16.04 -14.25
CA GLN A 102 8.37 15.42 -15.45
C GLN A 102 7.88 13.96 -15.59
N PRO A 103 6.61 13.74 -16.01
CA PRO A 103 6.02 12.39 -16.15
C PRO A 103 6.87 11.41 -16.96
N GLN A 104 7.58 11.89 -17.99
CA GLN A 104 8.45 11.10 -18.86
C GLN A 104 9.67 10.50 -18.14
N ARG A 105 10.11 11.06 -17.00
CA ARG A 105 11.21 10.52 -16.19
C ARG A 105 10.72 9.69 -15.01
N ARG A 106 9.41 9.63 -14.79
CA ARG A 106 8.80 9.10 -13.57
C ARG A 106 9.22 7.66 -13.28
N HIS A 107 9.13 6.79 -14.28
CA HIS A 107 9.48 5.38 -14.13
C HIS A 107 10.97 5.16 -13.84
N THR A 108 11.84 5.93 -14.51
CA THR A 108 13.29 5.88 -14.24
C THR A 108 13.62 6.32 -12.82
N LEU A 109 12.98 7.40 -12.35
CA LEU A 109 13.18 7.89 -10.98
C LEU A 109 12.60 6.91 -9.95
N ALA A 110 11.42 6.33 -10.21
CA ALA A 110 10.80 5.36 -9.32
C ALA A 110 11.66 4.10 -9.18
N ARG A 111 12.30 3.65 -10.27
CA ARG A 111 13.33 2.60 -10.20
C ARG A 111 14.49 2.99 -9.28
N ARG A 112 15.08 4.18 -9.43
CA ARG A 112 16.17 4.64 -8.57
C ARG A 112 15.77 4.67 -7.10
N VAL A 113 14.63 5.29 -6.78
CA VAL A 113 14.12 5.33 -5.40
C VAL A 113 13.90 3.92 -4.85
N ALA A 114 13.27 3.01 -5.61
CA ALA A 114 12.98 1.66 -5.15
C ALA A 114 14.21 0.73 -5.04
N HIS A 115 15.23 0.92 -5.88
CA HIS A 115 16.45 0.08 -5.89
C HIS A 115 17.52 0.61 -4.95
N ASP A 116 17.83 1.91 -5.08
CA ASP A 116 19.04 2.51 -4.48
C ASP A 116 18.76 3.06 -3.08
N MET A 117 17.52 3.50 -2.81
CA MET A 117 17.14 4.13 -1.54
C MET A 117 16.25 3.21 -0.69
N SER A 118 15.21 2.63 -1.30
CA SER A 118 14.28 1.68 -0.67
C SER A 118 13.76 2.16 0.70
N PHE A 119 13.77 1.31 1.72
CA PHE A 119 13.33 1.66 3.08
C PHE A 119 14.12 2.81 3.72
N ASP A 120 15.28 3.18 3.18
CA ASP A 120 16.06 4.29 3.74
C ASP A 120 15.36 5.66 3.59
N VAL A 121 14.41 5.78 2.67
CA VAL A 121 13.64 7.02 2.46
C VAL A 121 12.16 6.85 2.78
N TRP A 122 11.77 5.71 3.36
CA TRP A 122 10.40 5.42 3.74
C TRP A 122 9.79 6.54 4.58
N ARG A 123 10.51 6.99 5.61
CA ARG A 123 9.96 7.96 6.55
C ARG A 123 9.72 9.33 5.92
N ILE A 124 10.62 9.82 5.07
CA ILE A 124 10.42 11.13 4.44
C ILE A 124 9.24 11.11 3.47
N LEU A 125 9.05 10.00 2.74
CA LEU A 125 7.91 9.79 1.85
C LEU A 125 6.60 9.70 2.63
N GLU A 126 6.58 8.96 3.75
CA GLU A 126 5.42 8.87 4.65
C GLU A 126 5.01 10.25 5.18
N LEU A 127 5.95 11.11 5.53
CA LEU A 127 5.62 12.48 5.93
C LEU A 127 4.98 13.31 4.82
N GLN A 128 5.31 13.04 3.55
CA GLN A 128 4.66 13.74 2.44
C GLN A 128 3.18 13.34 2.29
N THR A 129 2.79 12.16 2.78
CA THR A 129 1.39 11.73 2.81
C THR A 129 0.54 12.44 3.87
N GLN A 130 1.19 13.13 4.81
CA GLN A 130 0.57 13.85 5.93
C GLN A 130 0.60 15.37 5.71
N ALA A 131 0.97 15.83 4.51
CA ALA A 131 1.03 17.24 4.20
C ALA A 131 -0.37 17.89 4.27
N PRO A 132 -0.47 19.17 4.70
CA PRO A 132 -1.72 19.92 4.61
C PRO A 132 -2.27 19.94 3.19
N ILE A 133 -3.60 19.88 3.03
CA ILE A 133 -4.29 19.88 1.74
C ILE A 133 -5.16 21.13 1.57
N PRO A 134 -5.54 21.50 0.33
CA PRO A 134 -6.42 22.64 0.10
C PRO A 134 -7.78 22.49 0.79
N ARG A 135 -8.35 23.62 1.24
CA ARG A 135 -9.58 23.65 2.06
C ARG A 135 -10.79 23.00 1.40
N CYS A 136 -10.91 23.06 0.08
CA CYS A 136 -12.02 22.44 -0.66
C CYS A 136 -12.07 20.90 -0.54
N PHE A 137 -11.05 20.28 0.06
CA PHE A 137 -10.98 18.86 0.32
C PHE A 137 -11.13 18.48 1.80
N LEU A 138 -11.19 19.46 2.72
CA LEU A 138 -11.35 19.24 4.16
C LEU A 138 -12.84 19.08 4.55
N TYR A 139 -13.11 18.32 5.61
CA TYR A 139 -14.45 18.21 6.19
C TYR A 139 -14.88 19.53 6.85
N ASP A 140 -16.18 19.84 6.80
CA ASP A 140 -16.75 21.06 7.39
C ASP A 140 -16.53 21.12 8.92
N ASP A 141 -16.43 19.96 9.59
CA ASP A 141 -16.19 19.87 11.05
C ASP A 141 -14.71 20.02 11.45
N LEU A 142 -13.79 20.14 10.48
CA LEU A 142 -12.36 20.38 10.69
C LEU A 142 -11.97 21.85 10.42
N GLU A 143 -12.94 22.77 10.40
CA GLU A 143 -12.72 24.22 10.25
C GLU A 143 -11.87 24.85 11.37
N ASP A 144 -11.53 24.11 12.43
CA ASP A 144 -10.56 24.48 13.46
C ASP A 144 -9.08 24.29 13.03
N ASP A 145 -8.80 23.74 11.84
CA ASP A 145 -7.44 23.71 11.28
C ASP A 145 -6.94 25.14 10.99
N ASP A 146 -5.66 25.40 11.32
CA ASP A 146 -5.04 26.72 11.18
C ASP A 146 -5.36 27.32 9.80
N PRO A 147 -6.14 28.41 9.72
CA PRO A 147 -6.50 29.01 8.45
C PRO A 147 -5.27 29.50 7.66
N ASN A 148 -4.10 29.60 8.31
CA ASN A 148 -2.81 29.95 7.75
C ASN A 148 -1.88 28.73 7.51
N ALA A 149 -2.39 27.49 7.62
CA ALA A 149 -1.60 26.31 7.31
C ALA A 149 -1.05 26.43 5.88
N ASN A 150 0.29 26.46 5.77
CA ASN A 150 0.96 26.61 4.49
C ASN A 150 0.81 25.32 3.67
N VAL A 151 -0.19 25.28 2.78
CA VAL A 151 -0.42 24.16 1.87
C VAL A 151 0.72 24.15 0.83
N PRO A 152 1.55 23.09 0.78
CA PRO A 152 2.65 23.05 -0.16
C PRO A 152 2.13 22.95 -1.60
N PRO A 153 2.85 23.49 -2.60
CA PRO A 153 2.46 23.38 -4.00
C PRO A 153 2.20 21.93 -4.39
N HIS A 154 1.14 21.67 -5.15
CA HIS A 154 0.75 20.33 -5.62
C HIS A 154 0.51 19.32 -4.48
N ALA A 155 0.03 19.75 -3.31
CA ALA A 155 -0.08 18.92 -2.10
C ALA A 155 -0.74 17.56 -2.35
N ILE A 156 -1.90 17.54 -3.01
CA ILE A 156 -2.66 16.32 -3.28
C ILE A 156 -1.92 15.38 -4.24
N THR A 157 -1.31 15.93 -5.28
CA THR A 157 -0.48 15.16 -6.21
C THR A 157 0.76 14.60 -5.52
N ARG A 158 1.38 15.37 -4.62
CA ARG A 158 2.51 14.91 -3.80
C ARG A 158 2.10 13.73 -2.90
N ILE A 159 0.97 13.83 -2.22
CA ILE A 159 0.42 12.74 -1.36
C ILE A 159 0.23 11.47 -2.19
N PHE A 160 -0.40 11.58 -3.37
CA PHE A 160 -0.64 10.44 -4.25
C PHE A 160 0.66 9.74 -4.66
N TRP A 161 1.63 10.48 -5.19
CA TRP A 161 2.88 9.89 -5.68
C TRP A 161 3.78 9.39 -4.54
N ALA A 162 3.76 10.05 -3.37
CA ALA A 162 4.45 9.55 -2.19
C ALA A 162 3.88 8.20 -1.74
N LYS A 163 2.54 8.07 -1.67
CA LYS A 163 1.87 6.80 -1.35
C LYS A 163 2.14 5.72 -2.39
N ALA A 164 2.11 6.07 -3.68
CA ALA A 164 2.45 5.16 -4.76
C ALA A 164 3.89 4.62 -4.60
N MET A 165 4.84 5.50 -4.29
CA MET A 165 6.25 5.15 -4.08
C MET A 165 6.45 4.26 -2.84
N LEU A 166 5.78 4.56 -1.73
CA LEU A 166 5.77 3.69 -0.54
C LEU A 166 5.26 2.29 -0.88
N GLY A 167 4.16 2.21 -1.62
CA GLY A 167 3.62 0.94 -2.12
C GLY A 167 4.61 0.18 -3.00
N THR A 168 5.29 0.87 -3.92
CA THR A 168 6.29 0.26 -4.80
C THR A 168 7.50 -0.27 -4.03
N ILE A 169 8.00 0.47 -3.01
CA ILE A 169 9.08 0.00 -2.11
C ILE A 169 8.64 -1.27 -1.38
N ALA A 170 7.47 -1.24 -0.74
CA ALA A 170 6.94 -2.37 0.02
C ALA A 170 6.74 -3.60 -0.87
N ARG A 171 6.07 -3.45 -2.02
CA ARG A 171 5.80 -4.57 -2.95
C ARG A 171 7.09 -5.14 -3.53
N ARG A 172 8.06 -4.30 -3.91
CA ARG A 172 9.37 -4.78 -4.35
C ARG A 172 10.05 -5.65 -3.29
N ASN A 173 10.00 -5.23 -2.02
CA ASN A 173 10.50 -6.05 -0.91
C ASN A 173 9.77 -7.40 -0.81
N ALA A 174 8.43 -7.39 -0.83
CA ALA A 174 7.62 -8.60 -0.77
C ALA A 174 7.94 -9.58 -1.92
N ILE A 175 8.02 -9.08 -3.16
CA ILE A 175 8.39 -9.90 -4.33
C ILE A 175 9.80 -10.49 -4.19
N ARG A 176 10.77 -9.72 -3.69
CA ARG A 176 12.12 -10.23 -3.43
C ARG A 176 12.10 -11.34 -2.40
N THR A 177 11.37 -11.18 -1.30
CA THR A 177 11.18 -12.20 -0.25
C THR A 177 10.54 -13.47 -0.83
N TRP A 178 9.50 -13.33 -1.66
CA TRP A 178 8.87 -14.48 -2.32
C TRP A 178 9.75 -15.13 -3.40
N GLY A 179 10.62 -14.35 -4.05
CA GLY A 179 11.62 -14.86 -4.98
C GLY A 179 12.68 -15.72 -4.30
N ARG A 180 13.07 -15.39 -3.06
CA ARG A 180 13.95 -16.22 -2.23
C ARG A 180 13.29 -17.56 -1.87
N LEU A 181 12.02 -17.53 -1.48
CA LEU A 181 11.21 -18.74 -1.29
C LEU A 181 11.11 -19.60 -2.55
N LYS A 182 10.95 -18.97 -3.73
CA LYS A 182 10.91 -19.69 -5.01
C LYS A 182 12.22 -20.46 -5.26
N ARG A 183 13.36 -19.86 -4.93
CA ARG A 183 14.69 -20.46 -5.08
C ARG A 183 15.02 -21.51 -4.01
N GLY A 184 14.17 -21.69 -3.01
CA GLY A 184 14.38 -22.65 -1.93
C GLY A 184 15.30 -22.14 -0.83
N GLU A 185 15.46 -20.83 -0.67
CA GLU A 185 16.19 -20.25 0.46
C GLU A 185 15.39 -20.50 1.75
N GLU A 186 15.98 -21.23 2.71
CA GLU A 186 15.30 -21.71 3.93
C GLU A 186 15.12 -20.64 5.02
N ASP A 187 15.77 -19.49 4.88
CA ASP A 187 15.80 -18.44 5.90
C ASP A 187 14.62 -17.47 5.83
N VAL A 188 13.69 -17.64 4.86
CA VAL A 188 12.45 -16.88 4.83
C VAL A 188 11.40 -17.53 5.74
N SER A 189 11.11 -16.84 6.85
CA SER A 189 10.15 -17.29 7.84
C SER A 189 8.69 -17.20 7.37
N PHE A 190 7.83 -17.96 8.04
CA PHE A 190 6.37 -17.89 7.85
C PHE A 190 5.81 -16.49 8.11
N GLU A 191 6.36 -15.78 9.10
CA GLU A 191 6.01 -14.40 9.43
C GLU A 191 6.30 -13.45 8.26
N GLU A 192 7.54 -13.47 7.75
CA GLU A 192 7.99 -12.59 6.66
C GLU A 192 7.20 -12.83 5.37
N ALA A 193 6.97 -14.09 5.03
CA ALA A 193 6.28 -14.46 3.80
C ALA A 193 4.84 -13.92 3.75
N LEU A 194 4.08 -14.10 4.84
CA LEU A 194 2.70 -13.62 4.93
C LEU A 194 2.62 -12.10 5.13
N SER A 195 3.57 -11.51 5.85
CA SER A 195 3.65 -10.05 6.01
C SER A 195 3.75 -9.35 4.65
N GLY A 196 4.41 -9.98 3.67
CA GLY A 196 4.47 -9.51 2.29
C GLY A 196 3.12 -9.28 1.61
N LEU A 197 2.03 -9.94 2.04
CA LEU A 197 0.69 -9.66 1.51
C LEU A 197 0.22 -8.22 1.82
N SER A 198 0.61 -7.68 2.98
CA SER A 198 0.24 -6.32 3.38
C SER A 198 0.97 -5.24 2.57
N ALA A 199 2.09 -5.57 1.93
CA ALA A 199 2.83 -4.65 1.08
C ALA A 199 1.97 -4.11 -0.09
N PHE A 200 1.01 -4.91 -0.55
CA PHE A 200 0.10 -4.51 -1.62
C PHE A 200 -0.90 -3.43 -1.20
N PHE A 201 -1.10 -3.25 0.10
CA PHE A 201 -1.88 -2.16 0.71
C PHE A 201 -0.99 -0.99 1.16
N CYS A 202 0.24 -0.89 0.62
CA CYS A 202 1.25 0.11 0.98
C CYS A 202 1.69 0.05 2.45
N VAL A 203 1.60 -1.12 3.09
CA VAL A 203 2.05 -1.33 4.47
C VAL A 203 3.47 -1.87 4.48
N SER A 204 4.35 -1.22 5.23
CA SER A 204 5.75 -1.66 5.42
C SER A 204 5.82 -2.97 6.23
N PRO A 205 6.69 -3.93 5.85
CA PRO A 205 6.97 -5.10 6.68
C PRO A 205 7.56 -4.72 8.05
N HIS A 206 8.34 -3.62 8.15
CA HIS A 206 8.85 -3.14 9.42
C HIS A 206 7.73 -2.72 10.38
N HIS A 207 6.63 -2.15 9.85
CA HIS A 207 5.46 -1.81 10.67
C HIS A 207 4.81 -3.09 11.23
N ILE A 208 4.64 -4.13 10.41
CA ILE A 208 4.09 -5.42 10.86
C ILE A 208 4.99 -6.05 11.93
N THR A 209 6.30 -6.10 11.71
CA THR A 209 7.25 -6.63 12.69
C THR A 209 7.21 -5.85 14.01
N SER A 210 7.15 -4.52 13.95
CA SER A 210 7.03 -3.67 15.16
C SER A 210 5.76 -3.96 15.95
N GLU A 211 4.61 -4.09 15.28
CA GLU A 211 3.35 -4.45 15.94
C GLU A 211 3.41 -5.85 16.57
N LEU A 212 4.04 -6.81 15.90
CA LEU A 212 4.27 -8.15 16.45
C LEU A 212 5.24 -8.15 17.64
N ASP A 213 6.27 -7.30 17.63
CA ASP A 213 7.19 -7.11 18.75
C ASP A 213 6.48 -6.52 19.97
N ILE A 214 5.58 -5.55 19.75
CA ILE A 214 4.68 -5.01 20.79
C ILE A 214 3.79 -6.12 21.34
N MET A 215 3.13 -6.90 20.48
CA MET A 215 2.27 -8.00 20.90
C MET A 215 3.03 -9.09 21.68
N GLY A 216 4.24 -9.44 21.24
CA GLY A 216 5.12 -10.37 21.95
C GLY A 216 5.54 -9.83 23.32
N SER A 217 5.87 -8.54 23.42
CA SER A 217 6.20 -7.88 24.68
C SER A 217 5.02 -7.83 25.64
N LEU A 218 3.82 -7.51 25.15
CA LEU A 218 2.58 -7.55 25.94
C LEU A 218 2.27 -8.96 26.44
N CYS A 219 2.45 -9.97 25.59
CA CYS A 219 2.27 -11.37 25.98
C CYS A 219 3.28 -11.78 27.05
N ARG A 220 4.56 -11.40 26.91
CA ARG A 220 5.60 -11.64 27.92
C ARG A 220 5.23 -11.03 29.28
N VAL A 221 4.72 -9.79 29.28
CA VAL A 221 4.24 -9.13 30.50
C VAL A 221 3.04 -9.85 31.10
N TYR A 222 2.07 -10.26 30.28
CA TYR A 222 0.93 -11.07 30.72
C TYR A 222 1.40 -12.36 31.38
N LEU A 223 2.31 -13.08 30.72
CA LEU A 223 2.81 -14.35 31.21
C LEU A 223 3.56 -14.23 32.54
N SER A 224 4.43 -13.22 32.62
CA SER A 224 5.22 -12.91 33.81
C SER A 224 4.35 -12.56 35.01
N LYS A 225 3.24 -11.81 34.80
CA LYS A 225 2.31 -11.44 35.86
C LYS A 225 1.59 -12.65 36.45
N GLY A 226 1.23 -13.63 35.62
CA GLY A 226 0.62 -14.88 36.11
C GLY A 226 1.61 -15.91 36.62
N ARG A 227 2.92 -15.62 36.58
CA ARG A 227 4.01 -16.53 36.96
C ARG A 227 4.00 -17.84 36.17
N TRP A 228 3.58 -17.78 34.91
CA TRP A 228 3.65 -18.91 34.00
C TRP A 228 5.01 -18.98 33.32
N PRO A 229 5.47 -20.17 32.88
CA PRO A 229 6.76 -20.34 32.23
C PRO A 229 6.92 -19.51 30.94
N ILE A 230 8.13 -19.01 30.71
CA ILE A 230 8.55 -18.31 29.48
C ILE A 230 9.97 -18.80 29.14
N ASP A 231 10.35 -18.81 27.87
CA ASP A 231 11.67 -19.25 27.41
C ASP A 231 12.01 -20.67 27.95
N THR A 232 11.00 -21.55 28.00
CA THR A 232 11.10 -22.93 28.49
C THR A 232 11.10 -23.92 27.33
N SER A 233 11.69 -25.09 27.57
CA SER A 233 11.63 -26.22 26.64
C SER A 233 11.19 -27.53 27.30
N VAL A 234 10.73 -27.45 28.57
CA VAL A 234 10.16 -28.58 29.32
C VAL A 234 8.72 -28.78 28.89
N ARG A 235 8.34 -30.01 28.50
CA ARG A 235 7.02 -30.31 27.90
C ARG A 235 5.84 -29.68 28.64
N ASP A 236 5.68 -29.98 29.93
CA ASP A 236 4.52 -29.54 30.72
C ASP A 236 4.45 -28.01 30.83
N GLU A 237 5.61 -27.36 30.90
CA GLU A 237 5.71 -25.90 30.94
C GLU A 237 5.42 -25.27 29.57
N VAL A 238 5.85 -25.91 28.47
CA VAL A 238 5.52 -25.50 27.11
C VAL A 238 4.01 -25.65 26.85
N GLU A 239 3.38 -26.74 27.31
CA GLU A 239 1.94 -26.93 27.19
C GLU A 239 1.16 -25.84 27.94
N ASP A 240 1.55 -25.49 29.18
CA ASP A 240 0.93 -24.37 29.90
C ASP A 240 1.16 -23.04 29.17
N ALA A 241 2.39 -22.77 28.71
CA ALA A 241 2.70 -21.57 27.94
C ALA A 241 1.82 -21.45 26.67
N ILE A 242 1.64 -22.52 25.91
CA ILE A 242 0.78 -22.57 24.72
C ILE A 242 -0.67 -22.20 25.07
N MET A 243 -1.22 -22.81 26.14
CA MET A 243 -2.58 -22.53 26.59
C MET A 243 -2.75 -21.05 26.97
N ARG A 244 -1.76 -20.48 27.68
CA ARG A 244 -1.77 -19.08 28.10
C ARG A 244 -1.55 -18.09 26.97
N ILE A 245 -0.75 -18.42 25.96
CA ILE A 245 -0.61 -17.61 24.74
C ILE A 245 -1.94 -17.59 23.99
N CYS A 246 -2.60 -18.74 23.81
CA CYS A 246 -3.92 -18.81 23.19
C CYS A 246 -4.97 -17.99 23.98
N GLU A 247 -4.95 -18.08 25.32
CA GLU A 247 -5.82 -17.28 26.20
C GLU A 247 -5.54 -15.78 26.04
N PHE A 248 -4.27 -15.37 26.05
CA PHE A 248 -3.84 -13.99 25.82
C PHE A 248 -4.39 -13.46 24.48
N MET A 249 -4.22 -14.23 23.40
CA MET A 249 -4.74 -13.85 22.07
C MET A 249 -6.26 -13.62 22.12
N ARG A 250 -7.03 -14.52 22.74
CA ARG A 250 -8.49 -14.38 22.88
C ARG A 250 -8.89 -13.17 23.74
N ASN A 251 -8.12 -12.86 24.77
CA ASN A 251 -8.32 -11.69 25.64
C ASN A 251 -8.04 -10.37 24.89
N PHE A 252 -7.12 -10.39 23.93
CA PHE A 252 -6.84 -9.27 23.02
C PHE A 252 -7.77 -9.20 21.80
N GLY A 253 -8.77 -10.08 21.74
CA GLY A 253 -9.81 -10.11 20.70
C GLY A 253 -9.52 -11.00 19.51
N PHE A 254 -8.36 -11.67 19.45
CA PHE A 254 -8.02 -12.60 18.38
C PHE A 254 -8.74 -13.93 18.56
N ARG A 255 -9.76 -14.17 17.73
CA ARG A 255 -10.70 -15.30 17.90
C ARG A 255 -11.09 -15.89 16.55
N ALA A 256 -11.66 -17.09 16.57
CA ALA A 256 -12.22 -17.75 15.40
C ALA A 256 -13.35 -16.93 14.75
N ALA A 257 -13.30 -16.77 13.43
CA ALA A 257 -14.40 -16.21 12.67
C ALA A 257 -15.66 -17.08 12.72
N ASP A 258 -16.82 -16.42 12.76
CA ASP A 258 -18.11 -17.07 12.52
C ASP A 258 -18.30 -17.36 11.01
N PRO A 259 -19.26 -18.22 10.62
CA PRO A 259 -19.48 -18.54 9.20
C PRO A 259 -19.80 -17.33 8.31
N GLY A 260 -20.40 -16.27 8.86
CA GLY A 260 -20.75 -15.06 8.11
C GLY A 260 -19.53 -14.19 7.80
N ARG A 261 -18.52 -14.19 8.69
CA ARG A 261 -17.29 -13.40 8.53
C ARG A 261 -16.12 -14.20 8.01
N PHE A 262 -16.25 -15.53 7.90
CA PHE A 262 -15.16 -16.42 7.53
C PHE A 262 -14.53 -16.05 6.18
N HIS A 263 -15.35 -15.76 5.18
CA HIS A 263 -14.90 -15.44 3.82
C HIS A 263 -14.57 -13.96 3.59
N ASN A 264 -14.59 -13.13 4.64
CA ASN A 264 -14.19 -11.74 4.51
C ASN A 264 -12.73 -11.66 4.01
N LEU A 265 -12.55 -10.98 2.88
CA LEU A 265 -11.29 -10.84 2.18
C LEU A 265 -10.17 -10.25 3.07
N PHE A 266 -10.51 -9.33 3.96
CA PHE A 266 -9.53 -8.66 4.81
C PHE A 266 -8.97 -9.55 5.92
N ASN A 267 -9.57 -10.71 6.18
CA ASN A 267 -9.04 -11.68 7.15
C ASN A 267 -7.71 -12.30 6.72
N HIS A 268 -7.32 -12.20 5.45
CA HIS A 268 -6.05 -12.76 4.93
C HIS A 268 -4.85 -11.86 5.14
N PHE A 269 -5.05 -10.57 5.45
CA PHE A 269 -3.98 -9.57 5.42
C PHE A 269 -3.49 -9.22 6.83
N PRO A 270 -2.20 -9.43 7.15
CA PRO A 270 -1.63 -9.15 8.48
C PRO A 270 -1.96 -7.77 9.07
N HIS A 271 -1.87 -6.70 8.28
CA HIS A 271 -2.19 -5.35 8.75
C HIS A 271 -3.65 -5.19 9.19
N CYS A 272 -4.59 -5.85 8.50
CA CYS A 272 -5.99 -5.90 8.90
C CYS A 272 -6.18 -6.75 10.15
N VAL A 273 -5.55 -7.93 10.21
CA VAL A 273 -5.68 -8.88 11.32
C VAL A 273 -5.23 -8.24 12.64
N LEU A 274 -4.09 -7.55 12.65
CA LEU A 274 -3.55 -6.90 13.86
C LEU A 274 -4.46 -5.78 14.37
N ASN A 275 -5.25 -5.14 13.50
CA ASN A 275 -6.01 -3.94 13.82
C ASN A 275 -7.52 -4.18 13.84
N THR A 276 -8.12 -4.36 12.67
CA THR A 276 -9.57 -4.32 12.44
C THR A 276 -10.24 -5.70 12.35
N HIS A 277 -9.48 -6.73 11.98
CA HIS A 277 -9.99 -8.07 11.65
C HIS A 277 -9.42 -9.13 12.60
N LYS A 278 -9.59 -8.93 13.92
CA LYS A 278 -9.09 -9.85 14.95
C LYS A 278 -9.90 -11.15 15.06
N VAL A 279 -11.17 -11.10 14.68
CA VAL A 279 -12.03 -12.28 14.56
C VAL A 279 -11.85 -12.84 13.15
N THR A 280 -11.01 -13.87 13.01
CA THR A 280 -10.33 -14.16 11.73
C THR A 280 -10.13 -15.64 11.46
N LEU A 281 -9.44 -15.93 10.34
CA LEU A 281 -9.20 -17.24 9.77
C LEU A 281 -8.19 -18.08 10.57
N PRO A 282 -8.23 -19.42 10.45
CA PRO A 282 -7.26 -20.30 11.09
C PRO A 282 -5.81 -19.93 10.73
N MET A 283 -5.55 -19.67 9.45
CA MET A 283 -4.22 -19.34 8.97
C MET A 283 -3.67 -18.05 9.59
N SER A 284 -4.50 -17.03 9.73
CA SER A 284 -4.13 -15.73 10.30
C SER A 284 -3.89 -15.81 11.81
N LEU A 285 -4.71 -16.60 12.53
CA LEU A 285 -4.47 -16.89 13.95
C LEU A 285 -3.16 -17.68 14.15
N ILE A 286 -2.88 -18.67 13.31
CA ILE A 286 -1.63 -19.42 13.38
C ILE A 286 -0.43 -18.54 13.07
N TRP A 287 -0.52 -17.65 12.07
CA TRP A 287 0.52 -16.67 11.78
C TRP A 287 0.84 -15.80 13.00
N LEU A 288 -0.17 -15.26 13.68
CA LEU A 288 0.02 -14.46 14.87
C LEU A 288 0.60 -15.29 16.04
N PHE A 289 0.06 -16.48 16.28
CA PHE A 289 0.52 -17.38 17.34
C PHE A 289 1.99 -17.78 17.17
N VAL A 290 2.39 -18.18 15.96
CA VAL A 290 3.79 -18.54 15.65
C VAL A 290 4.69 -17.33 15.87
N SER A 291 4.27 -16.15 15.41
CA SER A 291 5.03 -14.90 15.56
C SER A 291 5.24 -14.51 17.04
N ILE A 292 4.21 -14.62 17.87
CA ILE A 292 4.30 -14.36 19.32
C ILE A 292 5.13 -15.44 20.02
N SER A 293 4.90 -16.72 19.72
CA SER A 293 5.56 -17.84 20.38
C SER A 293 7.08 -17.79 20.18
N ARG A 294 7.54 -17.48 18.96
CA ARG A 294 8.97 -17.33 18.65
C ARG A 294 9.62 -16.18 19.41
N ARG A 295 8.90 -15.07 19.64
CA ARG A 295 9.35 -13.94 20.47
C ARG A 295 9.41 -14.26 21.97
N LEU A 296 8.74 -15.32 22.39
CA LEU A 296 8.74 -15.86 23.76
C LEU A 296 9.71 -17.04 23.93
N GLY A 297 10.57 -17.28 22.94
CA GLY A 297 11.59 -18.33 22.98
C GLY A 297 11.09 -19.73 22.61
N LEU A 298 9.83 -19.89 22.19
CA LEU A 298 9.28 -21.17 21.76
C LEU A 298 9.56 -21.41 20.27
N ASP A 299 9.97 -22.63 19.93
CA ASP A 299 10.16 -23.02 18.53
C ASP A 299 8.84 -23.47 17.92
N ALA A 300 8.08 -22.48 17.42
CA ALA A 300 6.79 -22.70 16.77
C ALA A 300 6.89 -22.61 15.24
N ALA A 301 6.12 -23.46 14.56
CA ALA A 301 6.00 -23.50 13.11
C ALA A 301 4.56 -23.83 12.67
N PRO A 302 4.12 -23.39 11.48
CA PRO A 302 2.82 -23.76 10.95
C PRO A 302 2.78 -25.23 10.48
N VAL A 303 1.59 -25.81 10.44
CA VAL A 303 1.31 -27.13 9.89
C VAL A 303 0.15 -27.02 8.88
N ASP A 304 0.40 -27.42 7.63
CA ASP A 304 -0.54 -27.35 6.51
C ASP A 304 -1.55 -28.51 6.56
N PHE A 305 -2.38 -28.49 7.59
CA PHE A 305 -3.37 -29.53 7.83
C PHE A 305 -4.65 -29.32 6.96
N PRO A 306 -5.36 -30.39 6.56
CA PRO A 306 -6.54 -30.26 5.71
C PRO A 306 -7.64 -29.42 6.36
N ARG A 307 -8.21 -28.46 5.60
CA ARG A 307 -9.26 -27.50 6.02
C ARG A 307 -8.94 -26.59 7.23
N ARG A 308 -7.95 -26.93 8.04
CA ARG A 308 -7.54 -26.23 9.25
C ARG A 308 -6.03 -26.08 9.25
N VAL A 309 -5.50 -24.87 9.41
CA VAL A 309 -4.04 -24.71 9.65
C VAL A 309 -3.82 -24.91 11.15
N LEU A 310 -2.80 -25.69 11.52
CA LEU A 310 -2.39 -25.93 12.90
C LEU A 310 -1.00 -25.33 13.16
N ALA A 311 -0.56 -25.33 14.41
CA ALA A 311 0.82 -25.05 14.77
C ALA A 311 1.47 -26.28 15.40
N HIS A 312 2.76 -26.41 15.20
CA HIS A 312 3.65 -27.34 15.88
C HIS A 312 4.59 -26.52 16.76
N VAL A 313 4.78 -26.93 18.01
CA VAL A 313 5.76 -26.36 18.93
C VAL A 313 6.74 -27.44 19.36
N ALA A 314 8.02 -27.26 19.06
CA ALA A 314 9.06 -28.22 19.41
C ALA A 314 9.33 -28.22 20.93
N VAL A 315 9.70 -29.39 21.46
CA VAL A 315 10.00 -29.59 22.88
C VAL A 315 11.34 -30.31 22.98
N THR A 316 12.24 -29.85 23.86
CA THR A 316 13.56 -30.47 24.00
C THR A 316 13.45 -31.91 24.50
N GLY A 317 14.18 -32.83 23.88
CA GLY A 317 14.20 -34.25 24.28
C GLY A 317 12.97 -35.05 23.86
N SER A 318 12.07 -34.49 23.03
CA SER A 318 10.93 -35.20 22.46
C SER A 318 11.05 -35.28 20.94
N GLU A 319 10.89 -36.47 20.37
CA GLU A 319 10.82 -36.64 18.91
C GLU A 319 9.54 -36.05 18.31
N ARG A 320 8.48 -35.86 19.12
CA ARG A 320 7.20 -35.31 18.70
C ARG A 320 6.93 -33.99 19.41
N GLY A 321 6.75 -32.92 18.64
CA GLY A 321 6.30 -31.64 19.19
C GLY A 321 4.86 -31.66 19.66
N ILE A 322 4.37 -30.50 20.10
CA ILE A 322 2.98 -30.29 20.53
C ILE A 322 2.20 -29.70 19.36
N LEU A 323 1.07 -30.32 19.01
CA LEU A 323 0.14 -29.80 18.00
C LEU A 323 -0.87 -28.87 18.65
N VAL A 324 -1.10 -27.72 18.02
CA VAL A 324 -1.91 -26.64 18.56
C VAL A 324 -2.98 -26.20 17.55
N ASP A 325 -4.26 -26.25 17.95
CA ASP A 325 -5.37 -25.61 17.24
C ASP A 325 -5.70 -24.27 17.89
N VAL A 326 -5.09 -23.20 17.38
CA VAL A 326 -5.34 -21.84 17.88
C VAL A 326 -6.77 -21.38 17.58
N TYR A 327 -7.35 -21.81 16.47
CA TYR A 327 -8.72 -21.42 16.10
C TYR A 327 -9.75 -22.13 16.99
N GLY A 328 -9.49 -23.35 17.43
CA GLY A 328 -10.35 -24.13 18.35
C GLY A 328 -9.95 -24.02 19.82
N SER A 329 -9.12 -23.03 20.15
CA SER A 329 -8.46 -22.93 21.45
C SER A 329 -9.39 -22.57 22.62
N ASP A 330 -10.65 -22.21 22.34
CA ASP A 330 -11.71 -22.05 23.34
C ASP A 330 -12.20 -23.39 23.90
N GLN A 331 -12.14 -24.45 23.10
CA GLN A 331 -12.52 -25.81 23.48
C GLN A 331 -11.29 -26.62 23.89
N ARG A 332 -10.28 -26.66 23.03
CA ARG A 332 -9.04 -27.42 23.24
C ARG A 332 -7.93 -26.86 22.36
N ALA A 333 -6.92 -26.25 22.99
CA ALA A 333 -5.77 -25.70 22.28
C ALA A 333 -4.74 -26.78 21.92
N VAL A 334 -4.37 -27.63 22.86
CA VAL A 334 -3.38 -28.71 22.67
C VAL A 334 -4.07 -29.98 22.21
N LEU A 335 -3.62 -30.55 21.10
CA LEU A 335 -4.26 -31.71 20.45
C LEU A 335 -3.54 -33.02 20.76
N SER A 336 -4.31 -34.08 21.01
CA SER A 336 -3.79 -35.46 20.99
C SER A 336 -3.68 -35.97 19.56
N VAL A 337 -2.51 -36.51 19.20
CA VAL A 337 -2.29 -37.15 17.89
C VAL A 337 -3.15 -38.40 17.72
N GLU A 338 -3.40 -39.12 18.82
CA GLU A 338 -4.12 -40.39 18.84
C GLU A 338 -5.64 -40.21 18.79
N GLU A 339 -6.17 -39.15 19.43
CA GLU A 339 -7.61 -38.93 19.52
C GLU A 339 -8.14 -37.82 18.63
N ASP A 340 -7.50 -36.65 18.65
CA ASP A 340 -8.06 -35.44 18.05
C ASP A 340 -7.77 -35.37 16.56
N ILE A 341 -6.57 -35.76 16.13
CA ILE A 341 -6.18 -35.74 14.71
C ILE A 341 -7.07 -36.67 13.85
N PRO A 342 -7.33 -37.95 14.23
CA PRO A 342 -8.26 -38.79 13.48
C PRO A 342 -9.68 -38.21 13.40
N ARG A 343 -10.17 -37.59 14.50
CA ARG A 343 -11.49 -36.95 14.53
C ARG A 343 -11.55 -35.75 13.57
N MET A 344 -10.50 -34.92 13.53
CA MET A 344 -10.43 -33.77 12.63
C MET A 344 -10.34 -34.18 11.15
N LEU A 345 -9.65 -35.28 10.84
CA LEU A 345 -9.59 -35.84 9.49
C LEU A 345 -10.94 -36.40 9.05
N ALA A 346 -11.62 -37.14 9.92
CA ALA A 346 -12.97 -37.63 9.67
C ALA A 346 -13.94 -36.46 9.37
N ALA A 347 -13.88 -35.40 10.18
CA ALA A 347 -14.67 -34.17 9.97
C ALA A 347 -14.30 -33.44 8.66
N SER A 348 -13.07 -33.62 8.17
CA SER A 348 -12.60 -33.06 6.90
C SER A 348 -12.96 -33.90 5.68
N GLY A 349 -13.65 -35.03 5.87
CA GLY A 349 -14.13 -35.92 4.81
C GLY A 349 -13.15 -37.04 4.44
N PHE A 350 -12.11 -37.29 5.25
CA PHE A 350 -11.20 -38.41 5.06
C PHE A 350 -11.70 -39.65 5.83
N ASP A 351 -11.63 -40.84 5.23
CA ASP A 351 -11.92 -42.09 5.94
C ASP A 351 -10.72 -42.51 6.80
N PRO A 352 -10.82 -42.51 8.14
CA PRO A 352 -9.71 -42.86 9.03
C PRO A 352 -9.14 -44.28 8.80
N ARG A 353 -9.88 -45.17 8.14
CA ARG A 353 -9.44 -46.54 7.83
C ARG A 353 -8.61 -46.62 6.54
N GLN A 354 -8.68 -45.60 5.70
CA GLN A 354 -7.99 -45.52 4.41
C GLN A 354 -6.86 -44.49 4.40
N VAL A 355 -6.80 -43.61 5.40
CA VAL A 355 -5.71 -42.67 5.59
C VAL A 355 -4.54 -43.38 6.27
N ASP A 356 -3.40 -43.41 5.60
CA ASP A 356 -2.14 -43.73 6.26
C ASP A 356 -1.81 -42.62 7.26
N MET A 357 -1.92 -42.94 8.55
CA MET A 357 -1.69 -41.97 9.62
C MET A 357 -0.23 -41.45 9.61
N HIS A 358 0.71 -42.20 9.04
CA HIS A 358 2.10 -41.78 8.88
C HIS A 358 2.32 -40.83 7.69
N ALA A 359 1.33 -40.68 6.80
CA ALA A 359 1.39 -39.78 5.65
C ALA A 359 0.66 -38.44 5.88
N ILE A 360 0.04 -38.24 7.05
CA ILE A 360 -0.65 -36.99 7.38
C ILE A 360 0.40 -35.92 7.73
N PRO A 361 0.34 -34.71 7.13
CA PRO A 361 1.26 -33.63 7.47
C PRO A 361 0.93 -33.09 8.86
N ILE A 362 1.50 -33.71 9.88
CA ILE A 362 1.52 -33.21 11.26
C ILE A 362 2.87 -32.55 11.62
N ASP A 363 3.84 -32.64 10.72
CA ASP A 363 5.13 -31.99 10.85
C ASP A 363 5.09 -30.53 10.40
N PRO A 364 6.04 -29.69 10.89
CA PRO A 364 6.23 -28.33 10.42
C PRO A 364 6.22 -28.24 8.90
N SER A 365 5.34 -27.38 8.37
CA SER A 365 5.20 -27.17 6.94
C SER A 365 6.15 -26.07 6.47
N PRO A 366 6.83 -26.25 5.32
CA PRO A 366 7.66 -25.21 4.76
C PRO A 366 6.87 -23.92 4.47
N THR A 367 7.54 -22.78 4.47
CA THR A 367 6.90 -21.47 4.24
C THR A 367 6.21 -21.34 2.88
N LYS A 368 6.79 -21.92 1.82
CA LYS A 368 6.26 -21.85 0.45
C LYS A 368 4.81 -22.38 0.29
N PRO A 369 4.48 -23.64 0.66
CA PRO A 369 3.11 -24.14 0.58
C PRO A 369 2.13 -23.33 1.42
N MET A 370 2.56 -22.80 2.57
CA MET A 370 1.74 -21.91 3.37
C MET A 370 1.38 -20.62 2.61
N LEU A 371 2.35 -19.91 2.04
CA LEU A 371 2.06 -18.70 1.26
C LEU A 371 1.14 -18.99 0.05
N LEU A 372 1.33 -20.12 -0.62
CA LEU A 372 0.45 -20.58 -1.69
C LEU A 372 -0.98 -20.83 -1.22
N ARG A 373 -1.13 -21.42 -0.03
CA ARG A 373 -2.43 -21.62 0.60
C ARG A 373 -3.12 -20.29 0.89
N ALA A 374 -2.42 -19.30 1.47
CA ALA A 374 -2.97 -17.96 1.65
C ALA A 374 -3.43 -17.34 0.32
N SER A 375 -2.58 -17.39 -0.71
CA SER A 375 -2.91 -16.88 -2.05
C SER A 375 -4.18 -17.50 -2.63
N ARG A 376 -4.34 -18.83 -2.49
CA ARG A 376 -5.53 -19.56 -2.96
C ARG A 376 -6.77 -19.27 -2.13
N ASN A 377 -6.60 -19.04 -0.82
CA ASN A 377 -7.70 -18.67 0.06
C ASN A 377 -8.21 -17.25 -0.25
N ILE A 378 -7.32 -16.32 -0.58
CA ILE A 378 -7.69 -14.99 -1.10
C ILE A 378 -8.49 -15.15 -2.40
N GLY A 379 -7.97 -15.91 -3.37
CA GLY A 379 -8.68 -16.21 -4.62
C GLY A 379 -10.07 -16.82 -4.41
N SER A 380 -10.17 -17.78 -3.49
CA SER A 380 -11.44 -18.42 -3.13
C SER A 380 -12.43 -17.44 -2.50
N SER A 381 -11.95 -16.44 -1.76
CA SER A 381 -12.81 -15.45 -1.11
C SER A 381 -13.50 -14.57 -2.14
N PHE A 382 -12.84 -14.22 -3.26
CA PHE A 382 -13.49 -13.52 -4.37
C PHE A 382 -14.61 -14.33 -5.02
N HIS A 383 -14.50 -15.66 -5.07
CA HIS A 383 -15.53 -16.52 -5.66
C HIS A 383 -16.76 -16.71 -4.76
N ILE A 384 -16.60 -16.54 -3.45
CA ILE A 384 -17.65 -16.76 -2.45
C ILE A 384 -18.32 -15.42 -2.06
N MET A 385 -17.65 -14.30 -2.30
CA MET A 385 -18.14 -12.95 -2.04
C MET A 385 -19.53 -12.73 -2.65
N THR A 386 -20.44 -12.21 -1.83
CA THR A 386 -21.78 -11.82 -2.28
C THR A 386 -21.73 -10.56 -3.13
N GLN A 387 -22.78 -10.31 -3.92
CA GLN A 387 -22.85 -9.09 -4.74
C GLN A 387 -22.87 -7.83 -3.87
N ASP A 388 -23.57 -7.85 -2.73
CA ASP A 388 -23.65 -6.72 -1.81
C ASP A 388 -22.26 -6.40 -1.20
N GLU A 389 -21.51 -7.43 -0.78
CA GLU A 389 -20.13 -7.26 -0.29
C GLU A 389 -19.19 -6.72 -1.37
N PHE A 390 -19.37 -7.15 -2.62
CA PHE A 390 -18.60 -6.64 -3.75
C PHE A 390 -18.92 -5.18 -4.05
N ASP A 391 -20.20 -4.80 -4.01
CA ASP A 391 -20.66 -3.44 -4.30
C ASP A 391 -20.26 -2.44 -3.19
N GLU A 392 -20.12 -2.89 -1.94
CA GLU A 392 -19.62 -2.08 -0.82
C GLU A 392 -18.08 -1.97 -0.78
N MET A 393 -17.37 -2.88 -1.45
CA MET A 393 -15.91 -2.90 -1.43
C MET A 393 -15.31 -1.75 -2.25
N ALA A 394 -14.30 -1.07 -1.69
CA ALA A 394 -13.53 -0.11 -2.46
C ALA A 394 -12.80 -0.84 -3.60
N GLN A 395 -12.93 -0.32 -4.82
CA GLN A 395 -12.27 -0.87 -6.02
C GLN A 395 -10.75 -1.07 -5.80
N THR A 396 -10.11 -0.13 -5.12
CA THR A 396 -8.67 -0.21 -4.80
C THR A 396 -8.32 -1.39 -3.89
N ASP A 397 -9.21 -1.77 -2.98
CA ASP A 397 -8.97 -2.91 -2.07
C ASP A 397 -9.11 -4.24 -2.80
N TYR A 398 -10.11 -4.35 -3.67
CA TYR A 398 -10.25 -5.48 -4.59
C TYR A 398 -8.98 -5.66 -5.44
N GLU A 399 -8.50 -4.56 -6.02
CA GLU A 399 -7.30 -4.53 -6.84
C GLU A 399 -6.05 -4.94 -6.03
N ASN A 400 -5.81 -4.32 -4.87
CA ASN A 400 -4.67 -4.63 -4.02
C ASN A 400 -4.64 -6.11 -3.59
N ALA A 401 -5.79 -6.65 -3.16
CA ALA A 401 -5.90 -8.05 -2.76
C ALA A 401 -5.71 -9.02 -3.93
N SER A 402 -6.28 -8.70 -5.10
CA SER A 402 -6.10 -9.48 -6.33
C SER A 402 -4.65 -9.47 -6.76
N TYR A 403 -3.99 -8.31 -6.73
CA TYR A 403 -2.59 -8.15 -7.12
C TYR A 403 -1.65 -8.97 -6.23
N ALA A 404 -1.88 -8.98 -4.92
CA ALA A 404 -1.12 -9.80 -3.98
C ALA A 404 -1.22 -11.30 -4.32
N ALA A 405 -2.44 -11.80 -4.53
CA ALA A 405 -2.68 -13.21 -4.85
C ALA A 405 -2.12 -13.60 -6.23
N LEU A 406 -2.32 -12.75 -7.25
CA LEU A 406 -1.81 -12.99 -8.60
C LEU A 406 -0.28 -13.03 -8.62
N CYS A 407 0.39 -12.12 -7.89
CA CYS A 407 1.86 -12.12 -7.78
C CYS A 407 2.38 -13.37 -7.07
N ALA A 408 1.78 -13.76 -5.94
CA ALA A 408 2.19 -14.94 -5.19
C ALA A 408 2.02 -16.22 -6.03
N ASP A 409 0.86 -16.39 -6.69
CA ASP A 409 0.61 -17.53 -7.58
C ASP A 409 1.55 -17.54 -8.79
N LEU A 410 1.73 -16.40 -9.46
CA LEU A 410 2.63 -16.30 -10.61
C LEU A 410 4.07 -16.63 -10.25
N ILE A 411 4.58 -16.11 -9.13
CA ILE A 411 5.96 -16.37 -8.69
C ILE A 411 6.11 -17.83 -8.28
N LEU A 412 5.22 -18.37 -7.47
CA LEU A 412 5.42 -19.68 -6.85
C LEU A 412 4.97 -20.86 -7.74
N MET A 413 4.01 -20.64 -8.64
CA MET A 413 3.47 -21.65 -9.56
C MET A 413 3.83 -21.42 -11.03
N ASN A 414 4.31 -20.23 -11.41
CA ASN A 414 4.53 -19.87 -12.82
C ASN A 414 3.24 -19.95 -13.66
N ASN A 415 2.09 -19.67 -13.04
CA ASN A 415 0.78 -19.75 -13.68
C ASN A 415 0.57 -18.55 -14.61
N GLY A 416 0.78 -18.77 -15.91
CA GLY A 416 0.67 -17.71 -16.93
C GLY A 416 -0.71 -17.06 -17.04
N ARG A 417 -1.77 -17.65 -16.47
CA ARG A 417 -3.12 -17.04 -16.44
C ARG A 417 -3.15 -15.72 -15.67
N ALA A 418 -2.24 -15.53 -14.70
CA ALA A 418 -2.16 -14.28 -13.96
C ALA A 418 -1.64 -13.11 -14.82
N LEU A 419 -0.91 -13.38 -15.91
CA LEU A 419 -0.25 -12.35 -16.71
C LEU A 419 -1.22 -11.38 -17.37
N THR A 420 -2.41 -11.83 -17.75
CA THR A 420 -3.42 -10.96 -18.39
C THR A 420 -3.94 -9.88 -17.46
N HIS A 421 -3.92 -10.14 -16.15
CA HIS A 421 -4.42 -9.20 -15.13
C HIS A 421 -3.35 -8.25 -14.60
N LEU A 422 -2.08 -8.66 -14.58
CA LEU A 422 -0.97 -7.87 -14.02
C LEU A 422 -0.46 -6.75 -14.93
N VAL A 423 -0.92 -6.71 -16.20
CA VAL A 423 -0.44 -5.78 -17.23
C VAL A 423 -1.57 -4.94 -17.82
N ASP A 424 -2.68 -4.81 -17.08
CA ASP A 424 -3.77 -3.93 -17.46
C ASP A 424 -3.31 -2.46 -17.43
N PRO A 425 -3.36 -1.72 -18.55
CA PRO A 425 -2.95 -0.31 -18.61
C PRO A 425 -3.79 0.60 -17.70
N GLU A 426 -5.02 0.18 -17.36
CA GLU A 426 -5.91 0.93 -16.47
C GLU A 426 -5.60 0.70 -14.98
N TRP A 427 -4.65 -0.19 -14.67
CA TRP A 427 -4.27 -0.53 -13.29
C TRP A 427 -3.54 0.61 -12.57
N PRO A 428 -3.94 0.97 -11.33
CA PRO A 428 -3.43 2.17 -10.64
C PRO A 428 -1.98 2.07 -10.13
N ALA A 429 -1.37 0.88 -10.08
CA ALA A 429 0.01 0.70 -9.63
C ALA A 429 1.07 1.04 -10.71
N ARG A 430 0.94 2.21 -11.37
CA ARG A 430 1.78 2.58 -12.53
C ARG A 430 3.28 2.51 -12.26
N LEU A 431 3.72 2.90 -11.06
CA LEU A 431 5.15 2.88 -10.70
C LEU A 431 5.75 1.47 -10.59
N ASP A 432 4.94 0.42 -10.52
CA ASP A 432 5.42 -0.95 -10.34
C ASP A 432 5.99 -1.57 -11.61
N VAL A 433 5.59 -1.08 -12.79
CA VAL A 433 5.96 -1.65 -14.10
C VAL A 433 7.47 -1.85 -14.19
N GLY A 434 8.25 -0.85 -13.75
CA GLY A 434 9.68 -0.96 -13.69
C GLY A 434 10.20 -1.81 -12.52
N PRO A 435 10.25 -1.25 -11.31
CA PRO A 435 10.93 -1.83 -10.15
C PRO A 435 10.33 -3.15 -9.64
N VAL A 436 9.02 -3.37 -9.77
CA VAL A 436 8.35 -4.57 -9.25
C VAL A 436 8.20 -5.61 -10.36
N LEU A 437 7.50 -5.28 -11.45
CA LEU A 437 7.19 -6.25 -12.50
C LEU A 437 8.44 -6.62 -13.31
N MET A 438 9.09 -5.64 -13.94
CA MET A 438 10.21 -5.88 -14.84
C MET A 438 11.48 -6.30 -14.09
N ASP A 439 11.83 -5.60 -13.01
CA ASP A 439 13.13 -5.83 -12.35
C ASP A 439 13.07 -6.94 -11.29
N SER A 440 11.90 -7.24 -10.71
CA SER A 440 11.77 -8.19 -9.60
C SER A 440 10.97 -9.45 -9.94
N ILE A 441 9.87 -9.36 -10.70
CA ILE A 441 9.05 -10.53 -11.07
C ILE A 441 9.61 -11.26 -12.28
N VAL A 442 9.89 -10.57 -13.40
CA VAL A 442 10.36 -11.19 -14.65
C VAL A 442 11.53 -12.16 -14.44
N PRO A 443 12.59 -11.82 -13.66
CA PRO A 443 13.72 -12.73 -13.44
C PRO A 443 13.35 -14.03 -12.71
N LEU A 444 12.20 -14.05 -12.03
CA LEU A 444 11.70 -15.23 -11.33
C LEU A 444 10.89 -16.15 -12.24
N LEU A 445 10.43 -15.71 -13.42
CA LEU A 445 9.50 -16.47 -14.25
C LEU A 445 10.20 -17.48 -15.18
N SER A 446 9.41 -18.34 -15.83
CA SER A 446 9.92 -19.15 -16.94
C SER A 446 10.27 -18.24 -18.12
N SER A 447 11.10 -18.70 -19.04
CA SER A 447 11.47 -17.92 -20.24
C SER A 447 10.25 -17.40 -21.01
N ILE A 448 9.20 -18.22 -21.14
CA ILE A 448 7.96 -17.86 -21.84
C ILE A 448 7.20 -16.76 -21.08
N ASN A 449 6.86 -17.01 -19.81
CA ASN A 449 6.08 -16.05 -19.03
C ASN A 449 6.85 -14.76 -18.75
N GLY A 450 8.16 -14.87 -18.54
CA GLY A 450 9.07 -13.74 -18.39
C GLY A 450 9.10 -12.86 -19.63
N SER A 451 9.25 -13.44 -20.81
CA SER A 451 9.25 -12.69 -22.09
C SER A 451 7.91 -12.00 -22.36
N ILE A 452 6.79 -12.66 -22.05
CA ILE A 452 5.44 -12.05 -22.19
C ILE A 452 5.32 -10.82 -21.28
N LEU A 453 5.63 -10.98 -20.00
CA LEU A 453 5.53 -9.88 -19.03
C LEU A 453 6.49 -8.74 -19.36
N GLU A 454 7.73 -9.06 -19.72
CA GLU A 454 8.75 -8.06 -20.09
C GLU A 454 8.32 -7.24 -21.32
N THR A 455 7.79 -7.91 -22.35
CA THR A 455 7.29 -7.24 -23.57
C THR A 455 6.16 -6.28 -23.23
N ARG A 456 5.22 -6.69 -22.37
CA ARG A 456 4.13 -5.82 -21.91
C ARG A 456 4.62 -4.64 -21.07
N CYS A 457 5.55 -4.87 -20.14
CA CYS A 457 6.14 -3.79 -19.35
C CYS A 457 6.83 -2.76 -20.25
N LYS A 458 7.58 -3.22 -21.26
CA LYS A 458 8.23 -2.33 -22.24
C LYS A 458 7.22 -1.51 -23.06
N GLN A 459 6.10 -2.11 -23.46
CA GLN A 459 5.01 -1.39 -24.14
C GLN A 459 4.45 -0.27 -23.27
N ILE A 460 4.07 -0.58 -22.02
CA ILE A 460 3.52 0.41 -21.08
C ILE A 460 4.51 1.57 -20.84
N LEU A 461 5.79 1.26 -20.61
CA LEU A 461 6.82 2.28 -20.41
C LEU A 461 6.97 3.18 -21.64
N SER A 462 6.94 2.60 -22.86
CA SER A 462 7.03 3.37 -24.09
C SER A 462 5.80 4.25 -24.36
N GLU A 463 4.60 3.77 -24.02
CA GLU A 463 3.35 4.53 -24.18
C GLU A 463 3.29 5.73 -23.23
N ASP A 464 3.80 5.59 -22.00
CA ASP A 464 3.89 6.68 -21.03
C ASP A 464 4.94 7.74 -21.42
N GLU A 465 6.04 7.35 -22.06
CA GLU A 465 7.07 8.28 -22.57
C GLU A 465 6.59 9.12 -23.77
N VAL A 466 5.70 8.58 -24.61
CA VAL A 466 5.35 9.13 -25.93
C VAL A 466 3.98 9.82 -25.99
N ARG A 467 3.34 10.14 -24.85
CA ARG A 467 2.04 10.82 -24.87
C ARG A 467 2.13 12.24 -25.46
N ALA A 468 1.78 12.36 -26.73
CA ALA A 468 1.65 13.65 -27.41
C ALA A 468 0.54 14.50 -26.77
N PRO A 469 0.73 15.82 -26.67
CA PRO A 469 -0.34 16.73 -26.26
C PRO A 469 -1.54 16.61 -27.20
N GLN A 470 -2.74 16.61 -26.63
CA GLN A 470 -4.02 16.60 -27.35
C GLN A 470 -4.62 18.00 -27.32
N TYR A 471 -4.68 18.64 -28.47
CA TYR A 471 -5.27 19.97 -28.65
C TYR A 471 -6.70 19.85 -29.16
N ARG A 472 -7.66 20.41 -28.42
CA ARG A 472 -9.06 20.52 -28.83
C ARG A 472 -9.19 21.36 -30.11
N SER A 473 -8.34 22.38 -30.29
CA SER A 473 -8.32 23.22 -31.49
C SER A 473 -7.96 22.45 -32.77
N THR A 474 -7.27 21.32 -32.64
CA THR A 474 -6.90 20.45 -33.77
C THR A 474 -7.83 19.24 -33.95
N ALA A 475 -8.79 19.06 -33.05
CA ALA A 475 -9.72 17.94 -33.12
C ALA A 475 -10.64 18.10 -34.34
N PRO A 476 -10.79 17.07 -35.20
CA PRO A 476 -11.61 17.15 -36.42
C PRO A 476 -13.08 17.54 -36.17
N ARG A 477 -13.55 17.26 -34.95
CA ARG A 477 -14.85 17.68 -34.43
C ARG A 477 -14.60 18.33 -33.07
N GLY A 478 -15.25 19.46 -32.80
CA GLY A 478 -15.08 20.19 -31.56
C GLY A 478 -15.38 19.31 -30.34
N VAL A 479 -14.44 19.26 -29.42
CA VAL A 479 -14.57 18.59 -28.11
C VAL A 479 -15.22 19.59 -27.15
N LYS A 480 -16.40 19.28 -26.63
CA LYS A 480 -17.18 20.23 -25.83
C LYS A 480 -16.69 20.37 -24.39
N TYR A 481 -16.45 19.26 -23.72
CA TYR A 481 -16.15 19.27 -22.29
C TYR A 481 -14.65 19.18 -22.03
N PHE A 482 -14.23 19.46 -20.80
CA PHE A 482 -12.83 19.56 -20.41
C PHE A 482 -12.53 18.71 -19.18
N CYS A 483 -11.27 18.33 -19.00
CA CYS A 483 -10.78 17.64 -17.81
C CYS A 483 -11.04 18.46 -16.54
N GLY A 484 -11.56 17.83 -15.49
CA GLY A 484 -11.93 18.46 -14.23
C GLY A 484 -13.38 18.94 -14.15
N MET A 485 -14.17 18.81 -15.22
CA MET A 485 -15.61 19.08 -15.18
C MET A 485 -16.38 17.98 -14.42
N PHE A 486 -17.31 18.40 -13.55
CA PHE A 486 -18.32 17.54 -12.94
C PHE A 486 -19.60 17.47 -13.78
N PHE A 487 -20.18 16.28 -13.88
CA PHE A 487 -21.40 16.06 -14.66
C PHE A 487 -22.27 14.94 -14.09
N THR A 488 -23.53 14.94 -14.52
CA THR A 488 -24.48 13.83 -14.32
C THR A 488 -24.68 13.09 -15.63
N HIS A 489 -24.58 11.76 -15.60
CA HIS A 489 -24.85 10.94 -16.77
C HIS A 489 -26.36 10.90 -17.08
N ILE A 490 -26.77 11.17 -18.32
CA ILE A 490 -28.19 11.27 -18.72
C ILE A 490 -28.97 9.98 -18.44
N THR A 491 -28.47 8.84 -18.93
CA THR A 491 -29.18 7.56 -18.82
C THR A 491 -29.16 6.95 -17.42
N TYR A 492 -28.00 6.98 -16.76
CA TYR A 492 -27.77 6.24 -15.52
C TYR A 492 -27.79 7.10 -14.26
N GLY A 493 -27.85 8.44 -14.39
CA GLY A 493 -27.98 9.37 -13.27
C GLY A 493 -26.77 9.49 -12.34
N TYR A 494 -25.67 8.76 -12.58
CA TYR A 494 -24.50 8.85 -11.72
C TYR A 494 -23.73 10.16 -11.91
N THR A 495 -23.08 10.61 -10.83
CA THR A 495 -22.14 11.74 -10.83
C THR A 495 -20.73 11.29 -11.17
N ALA A 496 -20.03 12.04 -12.02
CA ALA A 496 -18.65 11.75 -12.41
C ALA A 496 -17.83 13.02 -12.68
N CYS A 497 -16.51 12.86 -12.67
CA CYS A 497 -15.53 13.89 -13.02
C CYS A 497 -14.72 13.43 -14.25
N ILE A 498 -14.52 14.32 -15.22
CA ILE A 498 -13.79 14.02 -16.46
C ILE A 498 -12.27 14.05 -16.20
N VAL A 499 -11.56 12.97 -16.53
CA VAL A 499 -10.09 12.85 -16.37
C VAL A 499 -9.34 12.71 -17.70
N GLY A 500 -10.05 12.75 -18.81
CA GLY A 500 -9.47 12.72 -20.16
C GLY A 500 -10.56 12.67 -21.23
N TRP A 501 -10.19 12.98 -22.46
CA TRP A 501 -11.05 12.86 -23.62
C TRP A 501 -10.28 12.32 -24.83
N GLU A 502 -11.04 11.79 -25.79
CA GLU A 502 -10.61 11.44 -27.14
C GLU A 502 -11.62 12.04 -28.12
N PRO A 503 -11.18 12.60 -29.27
CA PRO A 503 -12.08 13.27 -30.22
C PRO A 503 -13.04 12.30 -30.93
N THR A 504 -12.73 11.00 -30.89
CA THR A 504 -13.56 9.90 -31.41
C THR A 504 -13.48 8.69 -30.47
N CYS A 505 -14.33 7.69 -30.67
CA CYS A 505 -14.28 6.46 -29.90
C CYS A 505 -12.99 5.66 -30.21
N MET A 506 -12.18 5.38 -29.17
CA MET A 506 -10.96 4.59 -29.26
C MET A 506 -11.10 3.18 -28.64
N ALA A 507 -12.33 2.78 -28.28
CA ALA A 507 -12.60 1.48 -27.69
C ALA A 507 -12.55 0.36 -28.75
N SER A 508 -12.40 -0.89 -28.31
CA SER A 508 -12.39 -2.05 -29.21
C SER A 508 -13.75 -2.25 -29.90
N GLU A 509 -13.74 -2.89 -31.08
CA GLU A 509 -14.95 -3.24 -31.83
C GLU A 509 -15.95 -4.05 -30.98
N GLU A 510 -15.44 -4.99 -30.19
CA GLU A 510 -16.24 -5.80 -29.27
C GLU A 510 -16.95 -4.92 -28.23
N TRP A 511 -16.22 -3.97 -27.62
CA TRP A 511 -16.79 -3.06 -26.64
C TRP A 511 -17.83 -2.13 -27.28
N ILE A 512 -17.53 -1.61 -28.47
CA ILE A 512 -18.45 -0.73 -29.20
C ILE A 512 -19.76 -1.45 -29.51
N SER A 513 -19.69 -2.66 -30.05
CA SER A 513 -20.86 -3.48 -30.35
C SER A 513 -21.67 -3.76 -29.07
N ARG A 514 -20.99 -4.19 -28.00
CA ARG A 514 -21.62 -4.49 -26.70
C ARG A 514 -22.31 -3.27 -26.08
N MET A 515 -21.71 -2.09 -26.18
CA MET A 515 -22.24 -0.85 -25.63
C MET A 515 -23.18 -0.12 -26.59
N GLY A 516 -23.41 -0.65 -27.80
CA GLY A 516 -24.32 -0.07 -28.79
C GLY A 516 -23.91 1.33 -29.27
N VAL A 517 -22.61 1.66 -29.30
CA VAL A 517 -22.13 3.02 -29.63
C VAL A 517 -22.58 3.48 -31.01
N ASP A 518 -22.67 2.57 -31.98
CA ASP A 518 -23.11 2.88 -33.34
C ASP A 518 -24.59 3.30 -33.43
N HIS A 519 -25.40 3.02 -32.40
CA HIS A 519 -26.78 3.47 -32.30
C HIS A 519 -26.95 4.85 -31.65
N LEU A 520 -25.86 5.44 -31.14
CA LEU A 520 -25.87 6.79 -30.57
C LEU A 520 -25.98 7.84 -31.69
N SER A 521 -26.62 8.97 -31.41
CA SER A 521 -26.82 10.05 -32.39
C SER A 521 -25.51 10.58 -33.00
N GLY A 522 -24.44 10.67 -32.19
CA GLY A 522 -23.09 11.01 -32.65
C GLY A 522 -22.24 9.81 -33.08
N GLY A 523 -22.74 8.58 -32.91
CA GLY A 523 -22.03 7.33 -33.16
C GLY A 523 -20.65 7.28 -32.49
N ARG A 524 -19.70 6.63 -33.17
CA ARG A 524 -18.26 6.60 -32.81
C ARG A 524 -17.51 7.90 -33.08
N HIS A 525 -18.11 8.79 -33.87
CA HIS A 525 -17.45 9.98 -34.39
C HIS A 525 -17.66 11.21 -33.50
N GLN A 526 -18.36 11.08 -32.37
CA GLN A 526 -18.39 12.11 -31.31
C GLN A 526 -17.21 11.91 -30.36
N ALA A 527 -16.92 12.92 -29.54
CA ALA A 527 -15.94 12.80 -28.48
C ALA A 527 -16.38 11.79 -27.41
N PHE A 528 -15.41 11.12 -26.82
CA PHE A 528 -15.60 10.23 -25.68
C PHE A 528 -14.69 10.66 -24.54
N TYR A 529 -15.19 10.51 -23.33
CA TYR A 529 -14.56 11.00 -22.11
C TYR A 529 -14.22 9.84 -21.19
N ARG A 530 -12.99 9.81 -20.70
CA ARG A 530 -12.59 8.99 -19.56
C ARG A 530 -12.98 9.74 -18.30
N VAL A 531 -13.72 9.07 -17.42
CA VAL A 531 -14.31 9.69 -16.24
C VAL A 531 -14.10 8.80 -15.01
N ILE A 532 -14.03 9.40 -13.83
CA ILE A 532 -14.11 8.70 -12.55
C ILE A 532 -15.49 9.00 -11.97
N THR A 533 -16.25 7.97 -11.61
CA THR A 533 -17.53 8.15 -10.92
C THR A 533 -17.33 8.54 -9.46
N LEU A 534 -18.36 9.08 -8.81
CA LEU A 534 -18.32 9.34 -7.36
C LEU A 534 -18.08 8.05 -6.53
N THR A 535 -18.38 6.88 -7.10
CA THR A 535 -18.07 5.56 -6.54
C THR A 535 -16.66 5.06 -6.87
N GLY A 536 -15.88 5.78 -7.68
CA GLY A 536 -14.46 5.49 -7.99
C GLY A 536 -14.23 4.68 -9.23
N SER A 537 -15.30 4.16 -9.83
CA SER A 537 -15.24 3.34 -11.03
C SER A 537 -14.80 4.20 -12.23
N PRO A 538 -13.74 3.81 -12.95
CA PRO A 538 -13.43 4.42 -14.23
C PRO A 538 -14.51 4.04 -15.26
N ARG A 539 -14.93 5.00 -16.09
CA ARG A 539 -15.87 4.77 -17.19
C ARG A 539 -15.46 5.52 -18.47
N TYR A 540 -15.94 5.01 -19.60
CA TYR A 540 -15.76 5.63 -20.92
C TYR A 540 -17.13 6.08 -21.44
N VAL A 541 -17.32 7.39 -21.59
CA VAL A 541 -18.64 8.02 -21.75
C VAL A 541 -18.71 8.83 -23.04
N ALA A 542 -19.72 8.60 -23.85
CA ALA A 542 -19.99 9.39 -25.05
C ALA A 542 -20.41 10.82 -24.70
N GLU A 543 -19.98 11.81 -25.47
CA GLU A 543 -20.29 13.23 -25.25
C GLU A 543 -21.78 13.51 -25.04
N GLN A 544 -22.64 12.91 -25.85
CA GLN A 544 -24.09 13.12 -25.79
C GLN A 544 -24.73 12.70 -24.45
N ASN A 545 -24.04 11.90 -23.62
CA ASN A 545 -24.57 11.40 -22.35
C ASN A 545 -24.13 12.25 -21.14
N ILE A 546 -23.42 13.36 -21.38
CA ILE A 546 -22.87 14.23 -20.34
C ILE A 546 -23.76 15.46 -20.18
N VAL A 547 -24.25 15.70 -18.96
CA VAL A 547 -24.90 16.96 -18.56
C VAL A 547 -24.06 17.63 -17.48
N PRO A 548 -23.40 18.76 -17.79
CA PRO A 548 -22.59 19.47 -16.80
C PRO A 548 -23.41 19.93 -15.60
N MET A 549 -22.81 19.90 -14.41
CA MET A 549 -23.46 20.34 -13.18
C MET A 549 -23.43 21.85 -13.03
N GLN A 550 -24.60 22.47 -12.88
CA GLN A 550 -24.75 23.91 -12.60
C GLN A 550 -25.95 24.17 -11.66
N PRO A 551 -25.73 24.78 -10.47
CA PRO A 551 -24.44 24.99 -9.83
C PRO A 551 -23.75 23.66 -9.52
N THR A 552 -22.45 23.71 -9.25
CA THR A 552 -21.67 22.53 -8.84
C THR A 552 -21.60 22.47 -7.32
N PRO A 553 -22.12 21.44 -6.65
CA PRO A 553 -22.06 21.37 -5.20
C PRO A 553 -20.61 21.31 -4.68
N PRO A 554 -20.17 22.20 -3.77
CA PRO A 554 -18.78 22.24 -3.27
C PRO A 554 -18.31 20.92 -2.63
N TYR A 555 -19.21 20.19 -1.96
CA TYR A 555 -18.90 18.91 -1.32
C TYR A 555 -18.40 17.84 -2.30
N LEU A 556 -18.62 17.99 -3.62
CA LEU A 556 -18.17 17.02 -4.61
C LEU A 556 -16.64 16.92 -4.66
N ALA A 557 -15.90 18.04 -4.70
CA ALA A 557 -14.43 17.99 -4.73
C ALA A 557 -13.87 17.16 -3.57
N ARG A 558 -14.35 17.46 -2.36
CA ARG A 558 -14.08 16.67 -1.15
C ARG A 558 -14.48 15.20 -1.28
N SER A 559 -15.71 14.92 -1.69
CA SER A 559 -16.22 13.54 -1.76
C SER A 559 -15.45 12.68 -2.74
N PHE A 560 -15.03 13.25 -3.88
CA PHE A 560 -14.16 12.57 -4.83
C PHE A 560 -12.77 12.32 -4.24
N PHE A 561 -12.15 13.31 -3.61
CA PHE A 561 -10.80 13.15 -3.04
C PHE A 561 -10.76 12.13 -1.90
N LEU A 562 -11.69 12.22 -0.95
CA LEU A 562 -11.71 11.35 0.23
C LEU A 562 -12.03 9.90 -0.10
N LYS A 563 -12.93 9.68 -1.07
CA LYS A 563 -13.28 8.33 -1.51
C LYS A 563 -12.22 7.75 -2.45
N HIS A 564 -11.59 8.59 -3.28
CA HIS A 564 -10.70 8.17 -4.36
C HIS A 564 -9.39 8.95 -4.35
N GLN A 565 -8.40 8.41 -3.66
CA GLN A 565 -7.07 9.04 -3.60
C GLN A 565 -6.39 9.10 -4.98
N THR A 566 -6.84 8.31 -5.97
CA THR A 566 -6.40 8.37 -7.37
C THR A 566 -6.70 9.72 -8.03
N MET A 567 -7.61 10.53 -7.46
CA MET A 567 -7.86 11.89 -7.93
C MET A 567 -6.59 12.75 -7.91
N GLY A 568 -5.66 12.52 -6.98
CA GLY A 568 -4.42 13.28 -6.91
C GLY A 568 -3.43 13.00 -8.04
N MET A 569 -3.63 11.92 -8.81
CA MET A 569 -2.90 11.70 -10.05
C MET A 569 -3.30 12.72 -11.12
N TYR A 570 -4.59 13.06 -11.18
CA TYR A 570 -5.20 13.86 -12.24
C TYR A 570 -5.31 15.34 -11.89
N PHE A 571 -5.46 15.67 -10.62
CA PHE A 571 -5.78 17.01 -10.15
C PHE A 571 -4.91 17.42 -8.96
N GLU A 572 -4.67 18.73 -8.85
CA GLU A 572 -3.84 19.32 -7.79
C GLU A 572 -4.63 20.18 -6.81
N ASP A 573 -5.77 20.74 -7.26
CA ASP A 573 -6.64 21.60 -6.46
C ASP A 573 -8.07 21.65 -7.07
N ALA A 574 -8.97 22.49 -6.58
CA ALA A 574 -10.29 22.72 -7.16
C ALA A 574 -10.75 24.19 -7.02
N ASP A 575 -11.49 24.66 -8.03
CA ASP A 575 -12.18 25.95 -8.01
C ASP A 575 -13.67 25.69 -7.73
N MET A 576 -14.04 25.83 -6.45
CA MET A 576 -15.38 25.51 -5.94
C MET A 576 -15.92 26.69 -5.13
N VAL A 577 -17.07 27.22 -5.56
CA VAL A 577 -17.77 28.30 -4.85
C VAL A 577 -19.26 27.98 -4.78
N GLU A 578 -19.85 28.12 -3.60
CA GLU A 578 -21.28 27.85 -3.36
C GLU A 578 -22.17 28.64 -4.33
N GLY A 579 -23.19 27.96 -4.88
CA GLY A 579 -24.09 28.57 -5.87
C GLY A 579 -23.48 28.90 -7.24
N ARG A 580 -22.20 28.57 -7.49
CA ARG A 580 -21.53 28.76 -8.80
C ARG A 580 -21.21 27.42 -9.46
N ARG A 581 -20.73 27.50 -10.70
CA ARG A 581 -20.07 26.38 -11.39
C ARG A 581 -18.72 26.14 -10.76
N GLY A 582 -18.30 24.88 -10.68
CA GLY A 582 -17.00 24.50 -10.15
C GLY A 582 -16.28 23.49 -11.04
N ARG A 583 -14.99 23.32 -10.78
CA ARG A 583 -14.10 22.39 -11.50
C ARG A 583 -12.95 21.92 -10.64
N MET A 584 -12.36 20.79 -11.00
CA MET A 584 -11.03 20.39 -10.52
C MET A 584 -9.94 21.09 -11.33
N LEU A 585 -8.82 21.45 -10.69
CA LEU A 585 -7.63 22.04 -11.30
C LEU A 585 -6.64 20.94 -11.67
N LEU A 586 -6.14 20.99 -12.91
CA LEU A 586 -5.36 19.91 -13.53
C LEU A 586 -4.00 19.73 -12.87
N SER A 587 -3.57 18.49 -12.67
CA SER A 587 -2.17 18.20 -12.34
C SER A 587 -1.26 18.58 -13.52
N ARG A 588 0.04 18.73 -13.23
CA ARG A 588 1.03 19.03 -14.28
C ARG A 588 0.97 18.02 -15.44
N GLU A 589 0.86 16.72 -15.15
CA GLU A 589 0.74 15.69 -16.19
C GLU A 589 -0.50 15.92 -17.07
N LEU A 590 -1.65 16.16 -16.46
CA LEU A 590 -2.90 16.32 -17.19
C LEU A 590 -2.91 17.62 -18.00
N SER A 591 -2.32 18.70 -17.47
CA SER A 591 -2.13 19.96 -18.19
C SER A 591 -1.21 19.84 -19.40
N LEU A 592 -0.15 19.02 -19.32
CA LEU A 592 0.73 18.77 -20.47
C LEU A 592 0.03 17.93 -21.54
N LYS A 593 -0.84 17.00 -21.13
CA LYS A 593 -1.64 16.18 -22.04
C LYS A 593 -2.78 16.97 -22.69
N TYR A 594 -3.43 17.86 -21.96
CA TYR A 594 -4.59 18.64 -22.39
C TYR A 594 -4.35 20.15 -22.16
N PRO A 595 -3.44 20.78 -22.92
CA PRO A 595 -2.92 22.13 -22.62
C PRO A 595 -3.97 23.25 -22.68
N GLU A 596 -5.06 23.05 -23.40
CA GLU A 596 -6.09 24.08 -23.57
C GLU A 596 -7.21 23.97 -22.51
N ASP A 597 -7.26 22.88 -21.73
CA ASP A 597 -8.42 22.53 -20.87
C ASP A 597 -8.55 23.41 -19.64
N ASP A 598 -7.43 23.92 -19.11
CA ASP A 598 -7.48 24.83 -17.97
C ASP A 598 -8.16 26.17 -18.35
N GLU A 599 -7.85 26.72 -19.52
CA GLU A 599 -8.51 27.95 -19.99
C GLU A 599 -10.01 27.73 -20.25
N MET A 600 -10.38 26.58 -20.82
CA MET A 600 -11.78 26.23 -21.04
C MET A 600 -12.55 26.11 -19.72
N GLY A 601 -11.94 25.48 -18.72
CA GLY A 601 -12.54 25.36 -17.40
C GLY A 601 -12.70 26.69 -16.69
N ALA A 602 -11.73 27.60 -16.81
CA ALA A 602 -11.84 28.95 -16.25
C ALA A 602 -13.03 29.71 -16.88
N ARG A 603 -13.16 29.68 -18.21
CA ARG A 603 -14.29 30.28 -18.93
C ARG A 603 -15.63 29.66 -18.54
N TRP A 604 -15.68 28.35 -18.32
CA TRP A 604 -16.88 27.68 -17.82
C TRP A 604 -17.31 28.21 -16.46
N VAL A 605 -16.38 28.32 -15.50
CA VAL A 605 -16.67 28.80 -14.14
C VAL A 605 -17.14 30.25 -14.14
N GLU A 606 -16.54 31.09 -14.98
CA GLU A 606 -16.85 32.53 -15.05
C GLU A 606 -18.12 32.82 -15.86
N MET A 607 -18.22 32.28 -17.08
CA MET A 607 -19.20 32.69 -18.07
C MET A 607 -20.30 31.65 -18.30
N GLY A 608 -20.08 30.39 -17.92
CA GLY A 608 -21.02 29.29 -18.20
C GLY A 608 -21.10 28.87 -19.64
N ARG A 609 -20.15 29.31 -20.46
CA ARG A 609 -20.09 29.00 -21.88
C ARG A 609 -19.20 27.79 -22.09
N ILE A 610 -19.69 26.90 -22.92
CA ILE A 610 -18.89 25.88 -23.58
C ILE A 610 -18.91 26.32 -25.05
N ASP A 611 -17.89 27.07 -25.47
CA ASP A 611 -17.87 27.62 -26.82
C ASP A 611 -17.66 26.48 -27.83
N TYR A 612 -18.54 26.40 -28.83
CA TYR A 612 -18.43 25.46 -29.92
C TYR A 612 -17.32 25.92 -30.87
N THR A 613 -16.24 25.15 -31.01
CA THR A 613 -15.36 25.28 -32.18
C THR A 613 -16.05 24.63 -33.39
N THR A 614 -17.09 25.29 -33.91
CA THR A 614 -17.60 25.01 -35.26
C THR A 614 -17.93 26.34 -35.92
N GLU A 615 -16.97 26.83 -36.70
CA GLU A 615 -17.14 27.20 -38.11
C GLU A 615 -15.83 27.86 -38.57
N VAL A 616 -14.95 27.08 -39.21
CA VAL A 616 -14.18 27.67 -40.33
C VAL A 616 -15.24 27.85 -41.41
N THR A 617 -15.83 29.04 -41.46
CA THR A 617 -16.64 29.43 -42.61
C THR A 617 -15.74 29.36 -43.84
N SER A 618 -16.28 28.79 -44.91
CA SER A 618 -15.65 28.67 -46.22
C SER A 618 -15.49 30.02 -46.93
N GLU A 619 -15.16 31.10 -46.22
CA GLU A 619 -14.91 32.43 -46.78
C GLU A 619 -13.42 32.84 -46.76
N ASP A 620 -12.54 32.12 -46.05
CA ASP A 620 -11.10 32.41 -46.03
C ASP A 620 -10.27 31.57 -47.02
N ILE A 621 -10.91 30.99 -48.04
CA ILE A 621 -10.24 30.49 -49.24
C ILE A 621 -10.90 31.13 -50.47
N ASN A 622 -10.46 32.35 -50.77
CA ASN A 622 -10.53 32.92 -52.12
C ASN A 622 -9.20 33.59 -52.45
#